data_AF-A0A953IE98-F1
#
_entry.id   AF-A0A953IE98-F1
#
_cell.length_a   1.000
_cell.length_b   1.000
_cell.length_c   1.000
_cell.angle_alpha   90.00
_cell.angle_beta   90.00
_cell.angle_gamma   90.00
#
_symmetry.space_group_name_H-M   'P 1'
#
loop_
_entity.id
_entity.type
_entity.pdbx_description
1 polymer ?
#
loop_
_entity_poly.entity_id
_entity_poly.type
_entity_poly.pdbx_seq_one_letter_code
_entity_poly.pdbx_strand_id
1 'polypeptide(L)'
;MEILIERDRRKEQKSLDFVLSSDDLEEREGSDVEAAAELFLARELGLPYYYGPGRLASLASANIEQFLSLAGDEFEEIVAAALLKRPTDLPAERQEAMLRKAVDALWQEIPRRVRNGREVRALLEAIGSFARSVTYQPNAPYSPGVTGIAISMADRDRLRDSKAGAGGTGYEGLASAMASAIAHNLLEPILNYKVKGGTWMVLYLNRALCLKFALPLHYGGFRERSLSELAGWLAHGFRPRNGESLR
;
A
#
# COMPACT_ATOMS: atom_id res chain seq x y z
N MET A 1 -12.62 -18.77 3.62
CA MET A 1 -14.08 -18.96 3.88
C MET A 1 -14.66 -17.86 4.78
N GLU A 2 -14.00 -17.44 5.86
CA GLU A 2 -14.55 -16.44 6.80
C GLU A 2 -14.83 -15.06 6.17
N ILE A 3 -13.99 -14.60 5.23
CA ILE A 3 -14.20 -13.32 4.52
C ILE A 3 -15.52 -13.31 3.72
N LEU A 4 -15.89 -14.45 3.12
CA LEU A 4 -17.16 -14.57 2.38
C LEU A 4 -18.35 -14.61 3.35
N ILE A 5 -18.22 -15.33 4.46
CA ILE A 5 -19.25 -15.45 5.51
C ILE A 5 -19.57 -14.07 6.13
N GLU A 6 -18.55 -13.28 6.46
CA GLU A 6 -18.77 -11.97 7.10
C GLU A 6 -19.30 -10.91 6.11
N ARG A 7 -18.97 -11.02 4.82
CA ARG A 7 -19.55 -10.18 3.76
C ARG A 7 -21.03 -10.49 3.54
N ASP A 8 -21.42 -11.76 3.51
CA ASP A 8 -22.82 -12.15 3.36
C ASP A 8 -23.67 -11.82 4.59
N ARG A 9 -23.08 -11.87 5.79
CA ARG A 9 -23.77 -11.52 7.04
C ARG A 9 -24.22 -10.05 7.13
N ARG A 10 -23.61 -9.14 6.35
CA ARG A 10 -23.97 -7.70 6.30
C ARG A 10 -24.96 -7.33 5.20
N LYS A 11 -25.23 -8.21 4.24
CA LYS A 11 -26.36 -8.04 3.33
C LYS A 11 -27.60 -8.46 4.12
N GLU A 12 -28.25 -7.50 4.78
CA GLU A 12 -29.57 -7.73 5.38
C GLU A 12 -30.46 -8.46 4.36
N GLN A 13 -30.79 -9.71 4.69
CA GLN A 13 -31.59 -10.61 3.87
C GLN A 13 -32.89 -9.93 3.46
N LYS A 14 -33.09 -9.72 2.15
CA LYS A 14 -34.41 -9.45 1.58
C LYS A 14 -35.02 -10.60 0.77
N SER A 15 -34.36 -11.75 0.71
CA SER A 15 -35.01 -13.01 0.31
C SER A 15 -34.11 -14.18 0.65
N LEU A 16 -34.68 -15.19 1.29
CA LEU A 16 -34.12 -16.54 1.34
C LEU A 16 -34.41 -17.19 0.00
N ASP A 17 -33.53 -16.99 -0.98
CA ASP A 17 -33.58 -17.81 -2.17
C ASP A 17 -32.20 -18.06 -2.78
N PHE A 18 -32.02 -19.36 -3.04
CA PHE A 18 -31.02 -20.06 -3.85
C PHE A 18 -29.64 -20.42 -3.28
N VAL A 19 -29.44 -21.74 -3.29
CA VAL A 19 -28.20 -22.49 -3.54
C VAL A 19 -27.32 -21.71 -4.52
N LEU A 20 -26.11 -21.34 -4.08
CA LEU A 20 -25.07 -20.79 -4.95
C LEU A 20 -24.72 -21.85 -5.99
N SER A 21 -24.89 -21.54 -7.28
CA SER A 21 -24.37 -22.40 -8.35
C SER A 21 -22.84 -22.33 -8.37
N SER A 22 -22.18 -23.40 -8.82
CA SER A 22 -20.73 -23.45 -9.01
C SER A 22 -20.20 -22.28 -9.84
N ASP A 23 -21.01 -21.81 -10.78
CA ASP A 23 -20.62 -20.82 -11.78
C ASP A 23 -20.56 -19.40 -11.18
N ASP A 24 -21.36 -19.10 -10.14
CA ASP A 24 -21.31 -17.83 -9.38
C ASP A 24 -20.07 -17.74 -8.45
N LEU A 25 -19.46 -18.89 -8.12
CA LEU A 25 -18.23 -18.98 -7.34
C LEU A 25 -17.01 -18.72 -8.23
N GLU A 26 -16.98 -19.27 -9.44
CA GLU A 26 -15.89 -19.09 -10.40
C GLU A 26 -15.74 -17.63 -10.86
N GLU A 27 -16.84 -16.89 -11.07
CA GLU A 27 -16.75 -15.43 -11.36
C GLU A 27 -16.26 -14.59 -10.17
N ARG A 28 -16.32 -15.13 -8.95
CA ARG A 28 -15.90 -14.46 -7.72
C ARG A 28 -14.50 -14.89 -7.24
N GLU A 29 -13.89 -15.89 -7.88
CA GLU A 29 -12.50 -16.33 -7.71
C GLU A 29 -11.55 -15.50 -8.60
N GLY A 30 -11.65 -14.18 -8.55
CA GLY A 30 -10.66 -13.32 -9.20
C GLY A 30 -9.28 -13.45 -8.52
N SER A 31 -8.19 -13.28 -9.28
CA SER A 31 -6.81 -13.24 -8.77
C SER A 31 -6.60 -12.29 -7.57
N ASP A 32 -7.44 -11.27 -7.43
CA ASP A 32 -7.49 -10.34 -6.29
C ASP A 32 -7.97 -10.98 -4.99
N VAL A 33 -8.75 -12.06 -5.04
CA VAL A 33 -9.23 -12.82 -3.88
C VAL A 33 -8.16 -13.77 -3.37
N GLU A 34 -7.47 -14.46 -4.28
CA GLU A 34 -6.33 -15.32 -3.95
C GLU A 34 -5.20 -14.52 -3.29
N ALA A 35 -4.82 -13.39 -3.88
CA ALA A 35 -3.78 -12.52 -3.33
C ALA A 35 -4.13 -11.96 -1.95
N ALA A 36 -5.42 -11.66 -1.71
CA ALA A 36 -5.88 -11.25 -0.38
C ALA A 36 -5.76 -12.42 0.60
N ALA A 37 -6.32 -13.58 0.25
CA ALA A 37 -6.34 -14.76 1.10
C ALA A 37 -4.92 -15.16 1.51
N GLU A 38 -3.98 -15.11 0.58
CA GLU A 38 -2.56 -15.39 0.84
C GLU A 38 -1.96 -14.41 1.88
N LEU A 39 -2.20 -13.10 1.73
CA LEU A 39 -1.71 -12.10 2.69
C LEU A 39 -2.32 -12.31 4.09
N PHE A 40 -3.62 -12.57 4.17
CA PHE A 40 -4.31 -12.79 5.44
C PHE A 40 -3.81 -14.06 6.13
N LEU A 41 -3.68 -15.16 5.38
CA LEU A 41 -3.18 -16.43 5.90
C LEU A 41 -1.72 -16.31 6.37
N ALA A 42 -0.87 -15.66 5.56
CA ALA A 42 0.52 -15.43 5.92
C ALA A 42 0.64 -14.63 7.22
N ARG A 43 -0.20 -13.60 7.38
CA ARG A 43 -0.24 -12.81 8.62
C ARG A 43 -0.74 -13.63 9.83
N GLU A 44 -1.81 -14.41 9.66
CA GLU A 44 -2.41 -15.20 10.73
C GLU A 44 -1.45 -16.27 11.25
N LEU A 45 -0.75 -16.95 10.34
CA LEU A 45 0.19 -18.02 10.66
C LEU A 45 1.63 -17.54 10.89
N GLY A 46 1.90 -16.23 10.74
CA GLY A 46 3.26 -15.67 10.86
C GLY A 46 4.23 -16.16 9.78
N LEU A 47 3.72 -16.52 8.61
CA LEU A 47 4.52 -16.98 7.48
C LEU A 47 5.07 -15.79 6.67
N PRO A 48 6.24 -15.94 6.03
CA PRO A 48 6.73 -14.97 5.08
C PRO A 48 5.72 -14.72 3.95
N TYR A 49 5.52 -13.46 3.60
CA TYR A 49 4.71 -13.03 2.46
C TYR A 49 5.54 -12.26 1.44
N TYR A 50 6.62 -11.57 1.81
CA TYR A 50 7.44 -10.76 0.92
C TYR A 50 8.74 -11.47 0.57
N TYR A 51 8.65 -12.56 -0.20
CA TYR A 51 9.81 -13.35 -0.61
C TYR A 51 9.67 -13.83 -2.06
N GLY A 52 10.79 -14.23 -2.64
CA GLY A 52 10.89 -14.76 -3.99
C GLY A 52 11.04 -13.68 -5.07
N PRO A 53 11.54 -14.06 -6.26
CA PRO A 53 11.92 -13.11 -7.31
C PRO A 53 10.74 -12.28 -7.84
N GLY A 54 9.54 -12.86 -7.94
CA GLY A 54 8.35 -12.14 -8.42
C GLY A 54 7.92 -11.02 -7.47
N ARG A 55 7.96 -11.27 -6.15
CA ARG A 55 7.65 -10.25 -5.15
C ARG A 55 8.77 -9.23 -5.00
N LEU A 56 10.03 -9.65 -5.10
CA LEU A 56 11.17 -8.73 -5.18
C LEU A 56 11.02 -7.74 -6.35
N ALA A 57 10.71 -8.25 -7.54
CA ALA A 57 10.45 -7.41 -8.72
C ALA A 57 9.27 -6.45 -8.50
N SER A 58 8.21 -6.94 -7.83
CA SER A 58 7.05 -6.12 -7.50
C SER A 58 7.39 -5.00 -6.51
N LEU A 59 8.16 -5.31 -5.45
CA LEU A 59 8.64 -4.35 -4.45
C LEU A 59 9.45 -3.21 -5.07
N ALA A 60 10.17 -3.49 -6.15
CA ALA A 60 10.95 -2.48 -6.87
C ALA A 60 10.08 -1.45 -7.63
N SER A 61 8.77 -1.68 -7.80
CA SER A 61 7.83 -0.71 -8.43
C SER A 61 8.34 -0.19 -9.79
N ALA A 62 8.80 -1.10 -10.64
CA ALA A 62 9.42 -0.81 -11.95
C ALA A 62 10.63 0.14 -11.91
N ASN A 63 11.27 0.31 -10.75
CA ASN A 63 12.49 1.10 -10.58
C ASN A 63 13.72 0.17 -10.48
N ILE A 64 14.64 0.28 -11.45
CA ILE A 64 15.83 -0.57 -11.52
C ILE A 64 16.82 -0.34 -10.39
N GLU A 65 16.99 0.91 -9.94
CA GLU A 65 17.89 1.23 -8.83
C GLU A 65 17.34 0.62 -7.52
N GLN A 66 16.02 0.70 -7.33
CA GLN A 66 15.34 0.08 -6.20
C GLN A 66 15.43 -1.44 -6.27
N PHE A 67 15.30 -2.04 -7.47
CA PHE A 67 15.50 -3.48 -7.67
C PHE A 67 16.91 -3.92 -7.26
N LEU A 68 17.94 -3.24 -7.76
CA LEU A 68 19.33 -3.55 -7.42
C LEU A 68 19.61 -3.36 -5.92
N SER A 69 19.04 -2.32 -5.30
CA SER A 69 19.17 -2.10 -3.87
C SER A 69 18.49 -3.17 -3.03
N LEU A 70 17.35 -3.71 -3.46
CA LEU A 70 16.62 -4.76 -2.75
C LEU A 70 17.27 -6.14 -2.95
N ALA A 71 17.71 -6.44 -4.17
CA ALA A 71 18.34 -7.71 -4.53
C ALA A 71 19.79 -7.83 -4.07
N GLY A 72 20.47 -6.71 -3.80
CA GLY A 72 21.90 -6.69 -3.47
C GLY A 72 22.24 -7.58 -2.27
N ASP A 73 21.53 -7.42 -1.15
CA ASP A 73 21.79 -8.20 0.06
C ASP A 73 21.57 -9.72 -0.18
N GLU A 74 20.51 -10.10 -0.91
CA GLU A 74 20.24 -11.50 -1.25
C GLU A 74 21.32 -12.07 -2.19
N PHE A 75 21.73 -11.31 -3.20
CA PHE A 75 22.75 -11.71 -4.15
C PHE A 75 24.10 -11.93 -3.47
N GLU A 76 24.53 -11.01 -2.60
CA GLU A 76 25.78 -11.15 -1.85
C GLU A 76 25.78 -12.39 -0.96
N GLU A 77 24.66 -12.69 -0.28
CA GLU A 77 24.55 -13.89 0.56
C GLU A 77 24.62 -15.19 -0.27
N ILE A 78 23.96 -15.21 -1.43
CA ILE A 78 24.02 -16.35 -2.37
C ILE A 78 25.44 -16.55 -2.90
N VAL A 79 26.12 -15.48 -3.32
CA VAL A 79 27.50 -15.55 -3.82
C VAL A 79 28.45 -16.04 -2.72
N ALA A 80 28.31 -15.54 -1.49
CA ALA A 80 29.12 -15.98 -0.36
C ALA A 80 28.89 -17.48 -0.06
N ALA A 81 27.63 -17.96 -0.09
CA ALA A 81 27.31 -19.36 0.09
C ALA A 81 27.94 -20.24 -1.00
N ALA A 82 27.87 -19.80 -2.26
CA ALA A 82 28.47 -20.51 -3.40
C ALA A 82 29.99 -20.63 -3.26
N LEU A 83 30.68 -19.55 -2.88
CA LEU A 83 32.13 -19.55 -2.64
C LEU A 83 32.54 -20.52 -1.52
N LEU A 84 31.69 -20.64 -0.49
CA LEU A 84 31.88 -21.55 0.64
C LEU A 84 31.38 -22.99 0.36
N LYS A 85 30.91 -23.27 -0.86
CA LYS A 85 30.29 -24.56 -1.25
C LYS A 85 29.15 -24.98 -0.31
N ARG A 86 28.37 -24.01 0.15
CA ARG A 86 27.14 -24.21 0.95
C ARG A 86 25.90 -24.17 0.04
N PRO A 87 24.75 -24.67 0.50
CA PRO A 87 23.48 -24.48 -0.22
C PRO A 87 23.23 -22.99 -0.49
N THR A 88 22.86 -22.68 -1.73
CA THR A 88 22.57 -21.32 -2.21
C THR A 88 21.10 -20.94 -2.08
N ASP A 89 20.25 -21.89 -1.69
CA ASP A 89 18.82 -21.64 -1.48
C ASP A 89 18.62 -20.81 -0.22
N LEU A 90 18.09 -19.61 -0.38
CA LEU A 90 17.71 -18.76 0.75
C LEU A 90 16.30 -19.13 1.23
N PRO A 91 16.11 -19.47 2.52
CA PRO A 91 14.78 -19.67 3.09
C PRO A 91 13.91 -18.42 2.93
N ALA A 92 12.58 -18.60 2.80
CA ALA A 92 11.63 -17.50 2.60
C ALA A 92 11.70 -16.46 3.72
N GLU A 93 11.87 -16.90 4.97
CA GLU A 93 12.04 -16.05 6.15
C GLU A 93 13.28 -15.18 6.04
N ARG A 94 14.36 -15.73 5.47
CA ARG A 94 15.65 -15.06 5.33
C ARG A 94 15.58 -14.00 4.23
N GLN A 95 14.96 -14.32 3.08
CA GLN A 95 14.70 -13.37 2.00
C GLN A 95 13.86 -12.17 2.50
N GLU A 96 12.73 -12.45 3.14
CA GLU A 96 11.87 -11.38 3.68
C GLU A 96 12.60 -10.53 4.74
N ALA A 97 13.40 -11.14 5.61
CA ALA A 97 14.18 -10.40 6.60
C ALA A 97 15.18 -9.43 5.95
N MET A 98 15.85 -9.85 4.86
CA MET A 98 16.73 -8.97 4.09
C MET A 98 15.95 -7.83 3.41
N LEU A 99 14.81 -8.13 2.79
CA LEU A 99 13.94 -7.14 2.17
C LEU A 99 13.41 -6.12 3.20
N ARG A 100 12.99 -6.57 4.39
CA ARG A 100 12.58 -5.70 5.50
C ARG A 100 13.69 -4.76 5.91
N LYS A 101 14.90 -5.26 6.09
CA LYS A 101 16.08 -4.46 6.42
C LYS A 101 16.36 -3.40 5.34
N ALA A 102 16.31 -3.77 4.07
CA ALA A 102 16.54 -2.84 2.96
C ALA A 102 15.46 -1.75 2.86
N VAL A 103 14.18 -2.12 2.99
CA VAL A 103 13.06 -1.16 3.01
C VAL A 103 13.13 -0.25 4.24
N ASP A 104 13.52 -0.77 5.40
CA ASP A 104 13.71 0.04 6.60
C ASP A 104 14.83 1.05 6.43
N ALA A 105 15.95 0.69 5.80
CA ALA A 105 17.01 1.62 5.47
C ALA A 105 16.49 2.76 4.57
N LEU A 106 15.79 2.42 3.48
CA LEU A 106 15.14 3.40 2.60
C LEU A 106 14.20 4.33 3.37
N TRP A 107 13.36 3.77 4.25
CA TRP A 107 12.43 4.54 5.08
C TRP A 107 13.13 5.54 6.01
N GLN A 108 14.23 5.13 6.65
CA GLN A 108 14.98 6.02 7.54
C GLN A 108 15.74 7.12 6.80
N GLU A 109 16.04 6.94 5.51
CA GLU A 109 16.73 7.93 4.70
C GLU A 109 15.82 9.03 4.13
N ILE A 110 14.50 8.79 4.03
CA ILE A 110 13.53 9.75 3.47
C ILE A 110 13.71 11.18 4.04
N PRO A 111 13.80 11.39 5.38
CA PRO A 111 13.96 12.73 5.94
C PRO A 111 15.22 13.48 5.51
N ARG A 112 16.26 12.75 5.07
CA ARG A 112 17.55 13.31 4.64
C ARG A 112 17.64 13.49 3.13
N ARG A 113 17.10 12.55 2.35
CA ARG A 113 17.27 12.50 0.88
C ARG A 113 16.20 13.27 0.11
N VAL A 114 15.05 13.51 0.73
CA VAL A 114 13.89 14.12 0.07
C VAL A 114 13.70 15.55 0.55
N ARG A 115 13.37 16.45 -0.37
CA ARG A 115 12.98 17.83 -0.02
C ARG A 115 11.75 17.79 0.88
N ASN A 116 11.77 18.51 2.00
CA ASN A 116 10.72 18.44 3.03
C ASN A 116 10.51 16.99 3.52
N GLY A 117 11.61 16.24 3.65
CA GLY A 117 11.56 14.81 3.88
C GLY A 117 10.88 14.40 5.19
N ARG A 118 10.87 15.27 6.22
CA ARG A 118 10.14 15.00 7.47
C ARG A 118 8.63 15.00 7.23
N GLU A 119 8.14 16.00 6.51
CA GLU A 119 6.74 16.15 6.10
C GLU A 119 6.32 15.02 5.16
N VAL A 120 7.19 14.67 4.20
CA VAL A 120 6.97 13.52 3.31
C VAL A 120 6.84 12.22 4.10
N ARG A 121 7.77 11.97 5.02
CA ARG A 121 7.72 10.77 5.87
C ARG A 121 6.46 10.75 6.73
N ALA A 122 6.09 11.87 7.35
CA ALA A 122 4.87 11.98 8.15
C ALA A 122 3.60 11.69 7.32
N LEU A 123 3.53 12.22 6.09
CA LEU A 123 2.44 11.95 5.17
C LEU A 123 2.36 10.47 4.79
N LEU A 124 3.49 9.86 4.42
CA LEU A 124 3.55 8.44 4.03
C LEU A 124 3.20 7.53 5.22
N GLU A 125 3.63 7.87 6.42
CA GLU A 125 3.30 7.14 7.66
C GLU A 125 1.80 7.19 7.93
N ALA A 126 1.17 8.36 7.75
CA ALA A 126 -0.26 8.51 7.89
C ALA A 126 -1.03 7.70 6.83
N ILE A 127 -0.65 7.80 5.55
CA ILE A 127 -1.27 7.05 4.44
C ILE A 127 -1.11 5.54 4.64
N GLY A 128 0.10 5.08 5.01
CA GLY A 128 0.39 3.68 5.28
C GLY A 128 -0.38 3.12 6.47
N SER A 129 -0.44 3.87 7.57
CA SER A 129 -1.23 3.49 8.75
C SER A 129 -2.72 3.41 8.44
N PHE A 130 -3.24 4.35 7.66
CA PHE A 130 -4.61 4.34 7.17
C PHE A 130 -4.89 3.14 6.24
N ALA A 131 -4.03 2.92 5.25
CA ALA A 131 -4.13 1.80 4.33
C ALA A 131 -4.16 0.46 5.08
N ARG A 132 -3.30 0.32 6.10
CA ARG A 132 -3.26 -0.84 6.97
C ARG A 132 -4.53 -0.99 7.80
N SER A 133 -5.01 0.08 8.42
CA SER A 133 -6.22 0.03 9.24
C SER A 133 -7.45 -0.36 8.41
N VAL A 134 -7.53 0.06 7.15
CA VAL A 134 -8.63 -0.29 6.24
C VAL A 134 -8.49 -1.70 5.67
N THR A 135 -7.28 -2.10 5.26
CA THR A 135 -7.01 -3.42 4.67
C THR A 135 -7.43 -4.53 5.61
N TYR A 136 -7.10 -4.37 6.90
CA TYR A 136 -7.31 -5.42 7.89
C TYR A 136 -8.61 -5.30 8.66
N GLN A 137 -9.55 -4.45 8.24
CA GLN A 137 -10.88 -4.43 8.87
C GLN A 137 -11.53 -5.83 8.74
N PRO A 138 -12.27 -6.30 9.76
CA PRO A 138 -12.83 -7.66 9.78
C PRO A 138 -13.72 -8.00 8.58
N ASN A 139 -14.38 -7.00 8.00
CA ASN A 139 -15.23 -7.14 6.82
C ASN A 139 -14.44 -7.19 5.50
N ALA A 140 -13.11 -7.08 5.54
CA ALA A 140 -12.17 -7.03 4.41
C ALA A 140 -12.83 -6.37 3.19
N PRO A 141 -13.22 -5.09 3.27
CA PRO A 141 -14.21 -4.52 2.35
C PRO A 141 -13.68 -4.42 0.91
N TYR A 142 -12.37 -4.56 0.71
CA TYR A 142 -11.72 -4.59 -0.60
C TYR A 142 -10.71 -5.74 -0.68
N SER A 143 -10.91 -6.60 -1.68
CA SER A 143 -9.88 -7.54 -2.15
C SER A 143 -9.03 -6.79 -3.19
N PRO A 144 -7.69 -6.86 -3.17
CA PRO A 144 -6.82 -7.55 -2.21
C PRO A 144 -6.49 -6.77 -0.93
N GLY A 145 -6.89 -5.50 -0.84
CA GLY A 145 -6.64 -4.60 0.28
C GLY A 145 -6.64 -3.15 -0.20
N VAL A 146 -6.25 -2.20 0.65
CA VAL A 146 -6.05 -0.79 0.27
C VAL A 146 -4.58 -0.45 0.33
N THR A 147 -4.03 0.08 -0.76
CA THR A 147 -2.61 0.50 -0.85
C THR A 147 -2.45 1.97 -1.25
N GLY A 148 -3.56 2.70 -1.38
CA GLY A 148 -3.55 4.09 -1.84
C GLY A 148 -4.73 4.92 -1.37
N ILE A 149 -4.66 6.20 -1.71
CA ILE A 149 -5.73 7.18 -1.51
C ILE A 149 -6.09 7.83 -2.85
N ALA A 150 -7.23 8.50 -2.92
CA ALA A 150 -7.59 9.31 -4.07
C ALA A 150 -8.04 10.70 -3.64
N ILE A 151 -7.66 11.72 -4.41
CA ILE A 151 -8.20 13.08 -4.31
C ILE A 151 -8.88 13.45 -5.62
N SER A 152 -9.89 14.32 -5.55
CA SER A 152 -10.57 14.76 -6.77
C SER A 152 -9.63 15.54 -7.68
N MET A 153 -9.86 15.55 -9.00
CA MET A 153 -9.07 16.40 -9.90
C MET A 153 -9.18 17.89 -9.56
N ALA A 154 -10.32 18.32 -9.01
CA ALA A 154 -10.49 19.68 -8.50
C ALA A 154 -9.58 19.96 -7.30
N ASP A 155 -9.46 19.02 -6.36
CA ASP A 155 -8.52 19.13 -5.24
C ASP A 155 -7.06 19.10 -5.70
N ARG A 156 -6.75 18.30 -6.72
CA ARG A 156 -5.42 18.31 -7.36
C ARG A 156 -5.08 19.69 -7.93
N ASP A 157 -6.03 20.37 -8.56
CA ASP A 157 -5.82 21.71 -9.08
C ASP A 157 -5.62 22.73 -7.95
N ARG A 158 -6.39 22.63 -6.85
CA ARG A 158 -6.17 23.46 -5.65
C ARG A 158 -4.77 23.28 -5.05
N LEU A 159 -4.25 22.04 -5.01
CA LEU A 159 -2.88 21.77 -4.55
C LEU A 159 -1.84 22.39 -5.48
N ARG A 160 -2.05 22.32 -6.80
CA ARG A 160 -1.16 22.95 -7.78
C ARG A 160 -1.10 24.47 -7.57
N ASP A 161 -2.27 25.10 -7.40
CA ASP A 161 -2.37 26.55 -7.25
C ASP A 161 -1.77 27.00 -5.91
N SER A 162 -2.01 26.23 -4.83
CA SER A 162 -1.33 26.42 -3.52
C SER A 162 0.19 26.43 -3.65
N LYS A 163 0.76 25.45 -4.34
CA LYS A 163 2.21 25.35 -4.55
C LYS A 163 2.78 26.52 -5.35
N ALA A 164 2.00 27.08 -6.26
CA ALA A 164 2.38 28.25 -7.05
C ALA A 164 2.30 29.58 -6.27
N GLY A 165 1.84 29.55 -5.00
CA GLY A 165 1.55 30.76 -4.23
C GLY A 165 0.32 31.51 -4.73
N ALA A 166 -0.46 30.90 -5.62
CA ALA A 166 -1.68 31.46 -6.16
C ALA A 166 -2.86 31.08 -5.25
N GLY A 167 -3.36 32.04 -4.46
CA GLY A 167 -4.69 31.93 -3.84
C GLY A 167 -4.76 31.38 -2.41
N GLY A 168 -3.71 31.46 -1.61
CA GLY A 168 -3.77 31.35 -0.13
C GLY A 168 -4.62 30.20 0.41
N THR A 169 -4.52 29.02 -0.22
CA THR A 169 -5.45 27.91 0.04
C THR A 169 -5.15 27.17 1.34
N GLY A 170 -3.99 27.43 1.97
CA GLY A 170 -3.60 26.84 3.25
C GLY A 170 -3.09 25.40 3.16
N TYR A 171 -2.83 24.91 1.94
CA TYR A 171 -2.39 23.53 1.68
C TYR A 171 -0.95 23.46 1.15
N GLU A 172 -0.13 24.52 1.32
CA GLU A 172 1.19 24.63 0.69
C GLU A 172 2.12 23.51 1.16
N GLY A 173 2.08 23.20 2.46
CA GLY A 173 2.85 22.10 3.07
C GLY A 173 2.45 20.74 2.49
N LEU A 174 1.14 20.47 2.38
CA LEU A 174 0.63 19.24 1.80
C LEU A 174 0.99 19.11 0.32
N ALA A 175 0.80 20.17 -0.47
CA ALA A 175 1.14 20.20 -1.89
C ALA A 175 2.64 19.93 -2.11
N SER A 176 3.48 20.51 -1.26
CA SER A 176 4.93 20.31 -1.32
C SER A 176 5.35 18.89 -0.93
N ALA A 177 4.77 18.34 0.14
CA ALA A 177 5.02 16.95 0.56
C ALA A 177 4.55 15.95 -0.50
N MET A 178 3.34 16.09 -1.03
CA MET A 178 2.82 15.21 -2.09
C MET A 178 3.65 15.28 -3.36
N ALA A 179 4.02 16.49 -3.81
CA ALA A 179 4.85 16.64 -5.00
C ALA A 179 6.24 16.01 -4.81
N SER A 180 6.83 16.14 -3.61
CA SER A 180 8.13 15.54 -3.31
C SER A 180 8.03 14.01 -3.21
N ALA A 181 6.97 13.48 -2.60
CA ALA A 181 6.72 12.03 -2.57
C ALA A 181 6.59 11.44 -3.98
N ILE A 182 5.86 12.10 -4.88
CA ILE A 182 5.73 11.68 -6.29
C ILE A 182 7.08 11.78 -7.02
N ALA A 183 7.79 12.91 -6.88
CA ALA A 183 9.06 13.13 -7.57
C ALA A 183 10.15 12.12 -7.18
N HIS A 184 10.08 11.57 -5.96
CA HIS A 184 11.01 10.57 -5.46
C HIS A 184 10.46 9.13 -5.54
N ASN A 185 9.41 8.88 -6.33
CA ASN A 185 8.80 7.56 -6.52
C ASN A 185 8.33 6.89 -5.21
N LEU A 186 7.92 7.67 -4.21
CA LEU A 186 7.36 7.18 -2.95
C LEU A 186 5.82 7.05 -3.04
N LEU A 187 5.22 7.86 -3.91
CA LEU A 187 3.82 7.75 -4.33
C LEU A 187 3.74 7.66 -5.85
N GLU A 188 2.92 6.72 -6.33
CA GLU A 188 2.68 6.48 -7.75
C GLU A 188 1.32 7.06 -8.15
N PRO A 189 1.29 8.14 -8.96
CA PRO A 189 0.05 8.78 -9.36
C PRO A 189 -0.59 8.11 -10.58
N ILE A 190 -1.89 7.86 -10.51
CA ILE A 190 -2.75 7.58 -11.67
C ILE A 190 -3.72 8.76 -11.84
N LEU A 191 -3.56 9.49 -12.95
CA LEU A 191 -4.39 10.65 -13.25
C LEU A 191 -5.67 10.25 -13.96
N ASN A 192 -6.71 11.07 -13.79
CA ASN A 192 -7.98 10.96 -14.49
C ASN A 192 -8.68 9.59 -14.34
N TYR A 193 -8.49 8.93 -13.19
CA TYR A 193 -9.16 7.68 -12.89
C TYR A 193 -10.66 7.92 -12.70
N LYS A 194 -11.50 7.20 -13.45
CA LYS A 194 -12.96 7.40 -13.45
C LYS A 194 -13.67 6.33 -12.65
N VAL A 195 -14.38 6.73 -11.59
CA VAL A 195 -15.19 5.82 -10.77
C VAL A 195 -16.32 6.58 -10.07
N LYS A 196 -17.49 5.95 -9.93
CA LYS A 196 -18.69 6.53 -9.29
C LYS A 196 -19.08 7.92 -9.83
N GLY A 197 -18.90 8.16 -11.12
CA GLY A 197 -19.19 9.45 -11.76
C GLY A 197 -18.18 10.58 -11.44
N GLY A 198 -17.15 10.31 -10.65
CA GLY A 198 -16.06 11.23 -10.35
C GLY A 198 -14.80 10.95 -11.17
N THR A 199 -13.94 11.97 -11.27
CA THR A 199 -12.60 11.85 -11.87
C THR A 199 -11.55 12.18 -10.81
N TRP A 200 -10.61 11.27 -10.61
CA TRP A 200 -9.73 11.24 -9.46
C TRP A 200 -8.26 11.17 -9.87
N MET A 201 -7.40 11.73 -9.03
CA MET A 201 -6.00 11.35 -8.97
C MET A 201 -5.84 10.32 -7.86
N VAL A 202 -5.54 9.08 -8.25
CA VAL A 202 -5.22 8.00 -7.31
C VAL A 202 -3.72 8.06 -7.02
N LEU A 203 -3.36 7.87 -5.78
CA LEU A 203 -1.99 7.89 -5.28
C LEU A 203 -1.75 6.60 -4.53
N TYR A 204 -0.98 5.73 -5.15
CA TYR A 204 -0.58 4.47 -4.56
C TYR A 204 0.74 4.59 -3.83
N LEU A 205 0.89 3.89 -2.71
CA LEU A 205 2.19 3.70 -2.08
C LEU A 205 3.11 2.92 -3.02
N ASN A 206 4.37 3.34 -3.12
CA ASN A 206 5.41 2.49 -3.69
C ASN A 206 5.39 1.12 -3.00
N ARG A 207 5.58 0.04 -3.75
CA ARG A 207 5.44 -1.33 -3.24
C ARG A 207 6.42 -1.67 -2.10
N ALA A 208 7.60 -1.07 -2.06
CA ALA A 208 8.47 -1.21 -0.89
C ALA A 208 7.80 -0.68 0.39
N LEU A 209 7.04 0.42 0.30
CA LEU A 209 6.28 0.93 1.43
C LEU A 209 5.12 0.00 1.80
N CYS A 210 4.55 -0.75 0.84
CA CYS A 210 3.58 -1.80 1.17
C CYS A 210 4.18 -2.84 2.13
N LEU A 211 5.43 -3.28 1.92
CA LEU A 211 6.12 -4.18 2.85
C LEU A 211 6.28 -3.55 4.24
N LYS A 212 6.65 -2.27 4.31
CA LYS A 212 6.78 -1.52 5.57
C LYS A 212 5.49 -1.53 6.39
N PHE A 213 4.34 -1.39 5.74
CA PHE A 213 3.03 -1.32 6.39
C PHE A 213 2.28 -2.66 6.40
N ALA A 214 2.92 -3.76 5.98
CA ALA A 214 2.29 -5.07 5.82
C ALA A 214 1.02 -4.99 4.94
N LEU A 215 1.16 -4.48 3.72
CA LEU A 215 0.09 -4.33 2.74
C LEU A 215 0.31 -5.25 1.53
N PRO A 216 -0.75 -5.61 0.78
CA PRO A 216 -0.60 -6.43 -0.42
C PRO A 216 0.27 -5.73 -1.47
N LEU A 217 0.96 -6.51 -2.31
CA LEU A 217 1.80 -5.98 -3.39
C LEU A 217 1.04 -5.69 -4.68
N HIS A 218 -0.14 -6.26 -4.86
CA HIS A 218 -1.01 -5.90 -5.97
C HIS A 218 -1.44 -4.43 -5.84
N TYR A 219 -1.75 -3.78 -6.96
CA TYR A 219 -2.38 -2.47 -6.94
C TYR A 219 -3.79 -2.63 -6.39
N GLY A 220 -3.90 -2.53 -5.06
CA GLY A 220 -5.15 -2.71 -4.35
C GLY A 220 -6.14 -1.58 -4.59
N GLY A 221 -7.19 -1.57 -3.79
CA GLY A 221 -8.15 -0.47 -3.75
C GLY A 221 -7.52 0.82 -3.22
N PHE A 222 -8.27 1.89 -3.40
CA PHE A 222 -7.97 3.19 -2.80
C PHE A 222 -9.21 3.71 -2.08
N ARG A 223 -8.99 4.72 -1.23
CA ARG A 223 -10.08 5.44 -0.56
C ARG A 223 -9.99 6.92 -0.87
N GLU A 224 -11.12 7.49 -1.24
CA GLU A 224 -11.28 8.92 -1.49
C GLU A 224 -11.03 9.70 -0.18
N ARG A 225 -10.24 10.77 -0.26
CA ARG A 225 -9.87 11.63 0.87
C ARG A 225 -9.93 13.10 0.46
N SER A 226 -10.33 13.95 1.39
CA SER A 226 -10.34 15.41 1.18
C SER A 226 -8.98 16.02 1.51
N LEU A 227 -8.67 17.19 0.94
CA LEU A 227 -7.44 17.93 1.28
C LEU A 227 -7.36 18.30 2.76
N SER A 228 -8.49 18.68 3.37
CA SER A 228 -8.54 18.99 4.81
C SER A 228 -8.17 17.79 5.67
N GLU A 229 -8.65 16.59 5.31
CA GLU A 229 -8.31 15.36 6.03
C GLU A 229 -6.81 15.04 5.89
N LEU A 230 -6.25 15.12 4.68
CA LEU A 230 -4.83 14.86 4.44
C LEU A 230 -3.91 15.92 5.09
N ALA A 231 -4.32 17.18 5.11
CA ALA A 231 -3.61 18.23 5.82
C ALA A 231 -3.63 17.99 7.34
N GLY A 232 -4.77 17.55 7.87
CA GLY A 232 -4.88 17.12 9.27
C GLY A 232 -3.96 15.94 9.59
N TRP A 233 -3.87 14.95 8.70
CA TRP A 233 -2.95 13.82 8.84
C TRP A 233 -1.49 14.25 8.83
N LEU A 234 -1.12 15.19 7.96
CA LEU A 234 0.24 15.72 7.91
C LEU A 234 0.62 16.42 9.22
N ALA A 235 -0.32 17.16 9.82
CA ALA A 235 -0.07 17.92 11.06
C ALA A 235 -0.11 17.05 12.33
N HIS A 236 -0.98 16.03 12.37
CA HIS A 236 -1.30 15.31 13.61
C HIS A 236 -1.15 13.79 13.53
N GLY A 237 -0.76 13.27 12.37
CA GLY A 237 -0.76 11.85 12.06
C GLY A 237 -2.16 11.31 11.76
N PHE A 238 -2.20 10.08 11.25
CA PHE A 238 -3.45 9.33 11.12
C PHE A 238 -3.87 8.75 12.47
N ARG A 239 -5.15 8.89 12.82
CA ARG A 239 -5.77 8.19 13.93
C ARG A 239 -7.04 7.48 13.42
N PRO A 240 -7.16 6.16 13.60
CA PRO A 240 -8.40 5.46 13.24
C PRO A 240 -9.55 6.02 14.09
N ARG A 241 -10.74 6.17 13.50
CA ARG A 241 -11.90 6.64 14.25
C ARG A 241 -12.31 5.55 15.25
N ASN A 242 -12.60 5.95 16.50
CA ASN A 242 -13.04 5.03 17.56
C ASN A 242 -14.19 4.14 17.04
N GLY A 243 -13.93 2.84 16.92
CA GLY A 243 -14.79 1.86 16.24
C GLY A 243 -14.04 0.97 15.24
N GLU A 244 -12.86 1.40 14.78
CA GLU A 244 -11.96 0.66 13.87
C GLU A 244 -10.72 0.10 14.60
N SER A 245 -10.80 -0.13 15.91
CA SER A 245 -9.73 -0.78 16.68
C SER A 245 -9.76 -2.28 16.46
N LEU A 246 -8.74 -2.78 15.77
CA LEU A 246 -8.42 -4.19 15.65
C LEU A 246 -8.05 -4.76 17.02
N ARG A 247 -8.86 -5.70 17.52
CA ARG A 247 -8.35 -6.77 18.37
C ARG A 247 -7.62 -7.77 17.48
#